data_AF-A0A3C1CXQ3-F1
#
_entry.id   AF-A0A3C1CXQ3-F1
#
_cell.length_a   1.000
_cell.length_b   1.000
_cell.length_c   1.000
_cell.angle_alpha   90.00
_cell.angle_beta   90.00
_cell.angle_gamma   90.00
#
_symmetry.space_group_name_H-M   'P 1'
#
loop_
_entity.id
_entity.type
_entity.pdbx_description
1 polymer ?
#
loop_
_entity_poly.entity_id
_entity_poly.type
_entity_poly.pdbx_seq_one_letter_code
_entity_poly.pdbx_strand_id
1 'polypeptide(L)' 'VKIIQNLTGANAYGPMLQGFKKIVCDCSRSAPVDEIVGNVVMSCVRAQALKEA' A
#
# COMPACT_ATOMS: atom_id res chain seq x y z
N VAL A 1 -9.15 2.11 10.65
CA VAL A 1 -8.17 1.06 10.26
C VAL A 1 -7.44 0.48 11.47
N LYS A 2 -6.68 1.26 12.24
CA LYS A 2 -5.87 0.73 13.35
C LYS A 2 -6.64 0.02 14.47
N ILE A 3 -7.85 0.49 14.80
CA ILE A 3 -8.72 -0.21 15.77
C ILE A 3 -9.05 -1.63 15.29
N ILE A 4 -9.44 -1.79 14.03
CA ILE A 4 -9.76 -3.12 13.47
C ILE A 4 -8.50 -4.00 13.43
N GLN A 5 -7.39 -3.47 12.91
CA GLN A 5 -6.12 -4.21 12.87
C GLN A 5 -5.70 -4.72 14.25
N ASN A 6 -5.76 -3.87 15.28
CA ASN A 6 -5.30 -4.21 16.62
C ASN A 6 -6.26 -5.12 17.40
N LEU A 7 -7.57 -5.03 17.15
CA LEU A 7 -8.58 -5.78 17.91
C LEU A 7 -9.00 -7.08 17.24
N THR A 8 -8.83 -7.23 15.93
CA THR A 8 -9.30 -8.41 15.18
C THR A 8 -8.20 -9.20 14.49
N GLY A 9 -6.96 -8.68 14.48
CA GLY A 9 -5.86 -9.28 13.73
C GLY A 9 -5.99 -9.13 12.21
N ALA A 10 -6.88 -8.26 11.73
CA ALA A 10 -7.02 -8.00 10.30
C ALA A 10 -5.78 -7.30 9.73
N ASN A 11 -5.28 -7.78 8.60
CA ASN A 11 -4.17 -7.13 7.89
C ASN A 11 -4.64 -5.83 7.22
N ALA A 12 -3.83 -4.79 7.36
CA ALA A 12 -4.05 -3.50 6.72
C ALA A 12 -2.95 -3.24 5.69
N TYR A 13 -3.34 -3.05 4.43
CA TYR A 13 -2.42 -2.71 3.33
C TYR A 13 -2.59 -1.24 2.95
N GLY A 14 -1.49 -0.48 2.97
CA GLY A 14 -1.48 0.95 2.64
C GLY A 14 -0.58 1.77 3.58
N PRO A 15 -0.67 3.12 3.53
CA PRO A 15 -1.66 3.92 2.80
C PRO A 15 -1.46 3.91 1.28
N MET A 16 -2.56 3.78 0.53
CA MET A 16 -2.55 3.79 -0.93
C MET A 16 -2.85 5.20 -1.46
N LEU A 17 -1.81 5.91 -1.90
CA LEU A 17 -1.95 7.25 -2.46
C LEU A 17 -2.69 7.20 -3.81
N GLN A 18 -3.59 8.16 -4.04
CA GLN A 18 -4.44 8.29 -5.23
C GLN A 18 -4.40 9.72 -5.78
N GLY A 19 -4.78 9.90 -7.04
CA GLY A 19 -4.84 11.22 -7.70
C GLY A 19 -3.54 11.69 -8.37
N PHE A 20 -2.48 10.88 -8.34
CA PHE A 20 -1.22 11.19 -9.02
C PHE A 20 -1.20 10.67 -10.46
N LYS A 21 -0.47 11.37 -11.35
CA LYS A 21 -0.24 10.93 -12.75
C LYS A 21 0.51 9.60 -12.85
N LYS A 22 1.33 9.29 -11.84
CA LYS A 22 2.07 8.02 -11.71
C LYS A 22 1.84 7.46 -10.32
N ILE A 23 2.00 6.15 -10.16
CA ILE A 23 1.90 5.52 -8.85
C ILE A 23 3.07 5.95 -7.97
N VAL A 24 2.74 6.42 -6.77
CA VAL A 24 3.66 6.77 -5.71
C VAL A 24 3.16 6.10 -4.43
N CYS A 25 4.08 5.62 -3.61
CA CYS A 25 3.79 5.00 -2.32
C CYS A 25 4.57 5.74 -1.22
N ASP A 26 3.94 5.89 -0.06
CA ASP A 26 4.56 6.39 1.16
C ASP A 26 4.71 5.22 2.15
N CYS A 27 5.85 5.17 2.84
CA CYS A 27 6.16 4.11 3.79
C CYS A 27 6.18 4.68 5.21
N SER A 28 5.60 3.93 6.15
CA SER A 28 5.70 4.29 7.58
C SER A 28 7.17 4.30 8.00
N ARG A 29 7.56 5.26 8.85
CA ARG A 29 8.96 5.47 9.31
C ARG A 29 9.62 4.22 9.94
N SER A 30 8.83 3.26 10.39
CA SER A 30 9.28 1.99 10.97
C SER A 30 8.52 0.79 10.40
N ALA A 31 8.12 0.85 9.13
CA ALA A 31 7.44 -0.26 8.48
C ALA A 31 8.36 -1.51 8.46
N PRO A 32 7.87 -2.69 8.87
CA PRO A 32 8.62 -3.92 8.74
C PRO A 32 8.77 -4.32 7.25
N VAL A 33 9.77 -5.15 6.95
CA VAL A 33 10.17 -5.46 5.56
C VAL A 33 9.02 -6.08 4.76
N ASP A 34 8.21 -6.92 5.38
CA ASP A 34 7.02 -7.53 4.79
C ASP A 34 5.96 -6.50 4.36
N GLU A 35 5.72 -5.46 5.17
CA GLU A 35 4.83 -4.35 4.80
C GLU A 35 5.39 -3.57 3.60
N ILE A 36 6.70 -3.31 3.58
CA ILE A 36 7.36 -2.62 2.46
C ILE A 36 7.23 -3.43 1.17
N VAL A 37 7.47 -4.75 1.22
CA VAL A 37 7.31 -5.64 0.07
C VAL A 37 5.86 -5.61 -0.43
N GLY A 38 4.88 -5.71 0.47
CA GLY A 38 3.46 -5.60 0.11
C GLY A 38 3.12 -4.28 -0.59
N ASN A 39 3.63 -3.17 -0.07
CA ASN A 39 3.43 -1.84 -0.63
C ASN A 39 4.04 -1.69 -2.04
N VAL A 40 5.23 -2.26 -2.28
CA VAL A 40 5.87 -2.26 -3.60
C VAL A 40 5.09 -3.12 -4.60
N VAL A 41 4.72 -4.35 -4.22
CA VAL A 41 3.93 -5.25 -5.07
C VAL A 41 2.61 -4.58 -5.48
N MET A 42 1.90 -3.99 -4.52
CA MET A 42 0.66 -3.26 -4.81
C MET A 42 0.88 -2.06 -5.73
N SER A 43 2.02 -1.37 -5.58
CA SER A 43 2.36 -0.25 -6.46
C SER A 43 2.62 -0.69 -7.90
N CYS A 44 3.31 -1.81 -8.10
CA CYS A 44 3.57 -2.38 -9.42
C CYS A 44 2.26 -2.76 -10.13
N VAL A 45 1.36 -3.48 -9.45
CA VAL A 45 0.06 -3.88 -10.02
C VAL A 45 -0.78 -2.67 -10.42
N ARG A 46 -0.81 -1.63 -9.59
CA ARG A 46 -1.54 -0.39 -9.92
C ARG A 46 -0.91 0.37 -11.09
N ALA A 47 0.41 0.35 -11.21
CA ALA A 47 1.10 1.00 -12.31
C ALA A 47 0.81 0.30 -13.65
N GLN A 48 0.68 -1.03 -13.63
CA GLN A 48 0.22 -1.79 -14.78
C GLN A 48 -1.20 -1.40 -15.18
N ALA A 49 -2.14 -1.39 -14.23
CA ALA A 49 -3.54 -1.04 -14.51
C ALA A 49 -3.71 0.37 -15.09
N LEU A 50 -2.90 1.35 -14.68
CA LEU A 50 -2.90 2.70 -15.25
C LEU A 50 -2.40 2.77 -16.71
N LYS A 51 -1.60 1.80 -17.16
CA LYS A 51 -1.12 1.74 -18.54
C LYS A 51 -2.16 1.12 -19.48
N GLU A 52 -3.01 0.25 -18.94
CA GLU A 52 -4.06 -0.46 -19.66
C GLU A 52 -5.35 0.38 -19.79
N ALA A 53 -5.51 1.42 -18.97
CA ALA A 53 -6.61 2.40 -19.00
C ALA A 53 -6.32 3.58 -19.93
#